data_AF-A0A428VRT3-F1
#
_entry.id   AF-A0A428VRT3-F1
#
_cell.length_a   1.000
_cell.length_b   1.000
_cell.length_c   1.000
_cell.angle_alpha   90.00
_cell.angle_beta   90.00
_cell.angle_gamma   90.00
#
_symmetry.space_group_name_H-M   'P 1'
#
loop_
_entity.id
_entity.type
_entity.pdbx_description
1 polymer ?
#
loop_
_entity_poly.entity_id
_entity_poly.type
_entity_poly.pdbx_seq_one_letter_code
_entity_poly.pdbx_strand_id
1 'polypeptide(L)'
;QTIDEFGRAGATEVMRARGYVDVLIPRGSADLIRTVVTESTVPVIETGAGVVHIVLDESAREDWAVDIVRNAKVQRPSVCNAVETLLVHSAAADRILPAVLTALTDAGVTVHADDRALRLAPDAVPATEEDWATEHMSLDISVKIVDSLDEAIAHIRRYSTQHT
;
A
#
# COMPACT_ATOMS: atom_id res chain seq x y z
N GLN A 1 10.27 -25.79 -20.44
CA GLN A 1 8.97 -26.47 -20.68
C GLN A 1 7.94 -25.80 -19.80
N THR A 2 6.75 -25.51 -20.31
CA THR A 2 5.65 -24.97 -19.49
C THR A 2 4.75 -26.11 -19.02
N ILE A 3 3.98 -25.88 -17.95
CA ILE A 3 3.04 -26.85 -17.39
C ILE A 3 1.59 -26.52 -17.76
N ASP A 4 1.39 -25.61 -18.72
CA ASP A 4 0.10 -25.00 -19.02
C ASP A 4 -0.95 -26.04 -19.47
N GLU A 5 -0.51 -27.07 -20.20
CA GLU A 5 -1.39 -28.17 -20.64
C GLU A 5 -1.99 -28.97 -19.47
N PHE A 6 -1.34 -28.93 -18.29
CA PHE A 6 -1.79 -29.59 -17.07
C PHE A 6 -2.58 -28.66 -16.14
N GLY A 7 -2.67 -27.36 -16.47
CA GLY A 7 -3.43 -26.36 -15.73
C GLY A 7 -3.12 -26.33 -14.23
N ARG A 8 -4.17 -26.16 -13.41
CA ARG A 8 -4.03 -26.10 -11.94
C ARG A 8 -3.43 -27.37 -11.34
N ALA A 9 -3.76 -28.53 -11.90
CA ALA A 9 -3.22 -29.81 -11.40
C ALA A 9 -1.70 -29.89 -11.57
N GLY A 10 -1.18 -29.44 -12.72
CA GLY A 10 0.26 -29.34 -12.93
C GLY A 10 0.94 -28.37 -11.96
N ALA A 11 0.30 -27.22 -11.68
CA ALA A 11 0.80 -26.27 -10.69
C ALA A 11 0.88 -26.89 -9.28
N THR A 12 -0.13 -27.66 -8.86
CA THR A 12 -0.13 -28.37 -7.57
C THR A 12 1.00 -29.41 -7.49
N GLU A 13 1.28 -30.14 -8.56
CA GLU A 13 2.39 -31.10 -8.57
C GLU A 13 3.74 -30.40 -8.45
N VAL A 14 3.94 -29.28 -9.17
CA VAL A 14 5.15 -28.46 -9.05
C VAL A 14 5.32 -27.91 -7.63
N MET A 15 4.23 -27.49 -6.98
CA MET A 15 4.23 -27.07 -5.58
C MET A 15 4.73 -28.15 -4.61
N ARG A 16 4.63 -29.43 -4.98
CA ARG A 16 4.99 -30.58 -4.14
C ARG A 16 6.27 -31.28 -4.56
N ALA A 17 6.91 -30.84 -5.65
CA ALA A 17 8.06 -31.48 -6.29
C ALA A 17 9.40 -31.24 -5.55
N ARG A 18 9.41 -31.37 -4.22
CA ARG A 18 10.64 -31.32 -3.43
C ARG A 18 11.65 -32.36 -3.92
N GLY A 19 12.91 -31.94 -4.03
CA GLY A 19 13.99 -32.76 -4.59
C GLY A 19 14.14 -32.67 -6.11
N TYR A 20 13.19 -32.01 -6.79
CA TYR A 20 13.26 -31.67 -8.22
C TYR A 20 13.21 -30.16 -8.47
N VAL A 21 12.51 -29.43 -7.59
CA VAL A 21 12.41 -27.96 -7.63
C VAL A 21 12.94 -27.41 -6.31
N ASP A 22 13.90 -26.50 -6.40
CA ASP A 22 14.57 -25.90 -5.23
C ASP A 22 13.81 -24.69 -4.67
N VAL A 23 13.10 -23.94 -5.54
CA VAL A 23 12.38 -22.72 -5.15
C VAL A 23 11.20 -22.41 -6.08
N LEU A 24 10.13 -21.84 -5.52
CA LEU A 24 9.01 -21.26 -6.25
C LEU A 24 8.92 -19.76 -6.04
N ILE A 25 8.59 -19.04 -7.12
CA ILE A 25 8.40 -17.60 -7.12
C ILE A 25 7.01 -17.31 -7.70
N PRO A 26 5.93 -17.34 -6.89
CA PRO A 26 4.60 -17.04 -7.38
C PRO A 26 4.51 -15.59 -7.85
N ARG A 27 3.88 -15.38 -9.01
CA ARG A 27 3.58 -14.05 -9.56
C ARG A 27 2.14 -14.05 -10.04
N GLY A 28 1.32 -13.16 -9.49
CA GLY A 28 -0.10 -13.07 -9.85
C GLY A 28 -0.91 -12.47 -8.72
N SER A 29 -2.18 -12.86 -8.64
CA SER A 29 -3.10 -12.37 -7.60
C SER A 29 -2.69 -12.82 -6.20
N ALA A 30 -3.15 -12.08 -5.19
CA ALA A 30 -2.99 -12.45 -3.78
C ALA A 30 -3.49 -13.88 -3.49
N ASP A 31 -4.59 -14.29 -4.14
CA ASP A 31 -5.12 -15.66 -4.03
C ASP A 31 -4.14 -16.72 -4.55
N LEU A 32 -3.53 -16.49 -5.72
CA LEU A 32 -2.54 -17.42 -6.27
C LEU A 32 -1.31 -17.51 -5.36
N ILE A 33 -0.81 -16.36 -4.91
CA ILE A 33 0.35 -16.29 -4.02
C ILE A 33 0.04 -17.02 -2.70
N ARG A 34 -1.11 -16.73 -2.09
CA ARG A 34 -1.57 -17.41 -0.87
C ARG A 34 -1.65 -18.92 -1.07
N THR A 35 -2.27 -19.39 -2.15
CA THR A 35 -2.34 -20.83 -2.47
C THR A 35 -0.95 -21.46 -2.54
N VAL A 36 -0.01 -20.84 -3.26
CA VAL A 36 1.36 -21.37 -3.39
C VAL A 36 2.06 -21.41 -2.04
N VAL A 37 1.97 -20.34 -1.25
CA VAL A 37 2.58 -20.25 0.08
C VAL A 37 1.99 -21.29 1.04
N THR A 38 0.68 -21.53 1.00
CA THR A 38 0.02 -22.46 1.94
C THR A 38 0.11 -23.93 1.54
N GLU A 39 0.15 -24.24 0.23
CA GLU A 39 0.08 -25.62 -0.25
C GLU A 39 1.42 -26.20 -0.68
N SER A 40 2.44 -25.36 -0.88
CA SER A 40 3.74 -25.82 -1.36
C SER A 40 4.59 -26.47 -0.28
N THR A 41 5.21 -27.59 -0.63
CA THR A 41 6.30 -28.17 0.17
C THR A 41 7.66 -27.64 -0.28
N VAL A 42 7.78 -27.21 -1.54
CA VAL A 42 8.98 -26.54 -2.08
C VAL A 42 9.13 -25.17 -1.40
N PRO A 43 10.36 -24.71 -1.07
CA PRO A 43 10.57 -23.35 -0.55
C PRO A 43 9.98 -22.27 -1.48
N VAL A 44 9.29 -21.28 -0.91
CA VAL A 44 8.63 -20.21 -1.67
C VAL A 44 9.25 -18.86 -1.34
N ILE A 45 9.51 -18.04 -2.36
CA ILE A 45 9.77 -16.60 -2.21
C ILE A 45 8.47 -15.86 -2.50
N GLU A 46 7.80 -15.44 -1.43
CA GLU A 46 6.56 -14.68 -1.50
C GLU A 46 6.84 -13.21 -1.87
N THR A 47 6.06 -12.68 -2.81
CA THR A 47 5.94 -11.24 -3.02
C THR A 47 4.63 -10.79 -2.40
N GLY A 48 4.70 -10.15 -1.23
CA GLY A 48 3.54 -9.88 -0.38
C GLY A 48 2.64 -8.74 -0.86
N ALA A 49 1.61 -8.47 -0.04
CA ALA A 49 0.74 -7.30 -0.13
C ALA A 49 1.53 -6.00 0.14
N GLY A 50 0.96 -4.87 -0.27
CA GLY A 50 1.62 -3.57 -0.37
C GLY A 50 0.91 -2.42 0.36
N VAL A 51 0.71 -2.51 1.67
CA VAL A 51 0.23 -1.37 2.46
C VAL A 51 1.40 -0.43 2.75
N VAL A 52 1.69 0.42 1.75
CA VAL A 52 2.81 1.36 1.73
C VAL A 52 2.43 2.68 2.34
N HIS A 53 3.37 3.25 3.10
CA HIS A 53 3.17 4.51 3.81
C HIS A 53 4.13 5.61 3.32
N ILE A 54 3.66 6.85 3.32
CA ILE A 54 4.53 8.03 3.25
C ILE A 54 4.33 8.86 4.52
N VAL A 55 5.43 9.34 5.11
CA VAL A 55 5.40 10.29 6.22
C VAL A 55 5.89 11.65 5.75
N LEU A 56 5.06 12.67 5.92
CA LEU A 56 5.44 14.07 5.73
C LEU A 56 5.77 14.68 7.10
N ASP A 57 7.06 14.88 7.33
CA ASP A 57 7.62 15.45 8.56
C ASP A 57 7.34 16.96 8.70
N GLU A 58 7.53 17.50 9.92
CA GLU A 58 7.44 18.95 10.18
C GLU A 58 8.30 19.80 9.24
N SER A 59 9.46 19.28 8.83
CA SER A 59 10.43 19.95 7.97
C SER A 59 10.15 19.76 6.47
N ALA A 60 9.13 18.98 6.10
CA ALA A 60 8.81 18.68 4.72
C ALA A 60 8.50 19.96 3.92
N ARG A 61 9.05 20.04 2.70
CA ARG A 61 8.74 21.09 1.74
C ARG A 61 7.45 20.76 1.00
N GLU A 62 6.60 21.77 0.82
CA GLU A 62 5.29 21.61 0.18
C GLU A 62 5.40 21.14 -1.27
N ASP A 63 6.29 21.75 -2.06
CA ASP A 63 6.49 21.41 -3.48
C ASP A 63 6.87 19.94 -3.67
N TRP A 64 7.84 19.47 -2.88
CA TRP A 64 8.26 18.06 -2.92
C TRP A 64 7.18 17.12 -2.40
N ALA A 65 6.46 17.50 -1.35
CA ALA A 65 5.39 16.68 -0.80
C ALA A 65 4.29 16.42 -1.84
N VAL A 66 3.87 17.46 -2.57
CA VAL A 66 2.87 17.35 -3.64
C VAL A 66 3.35 16.40 -4.74
N ASP A 67 4.56 16.62 -5.26
CA ASP A 67 5.10 15.82 -6.36
C ASP A 67 5.28 14.35 -5.97
N ILE A 68 5.85 14.08 -4.80
CA ILE A 68 6.14 12.73 -4.32
C ILE A 68 4.85 11.95 -4.04
N VAL A 69 3.92 12.53 -3.26
CA VAL A 69 2.68 11.83 -2.88
C VAL A 69 1.82 11.56 -4.10
N ARG A 70 1.65 12.56 -4.99
CA ARG A 70 0.88 12.38 -6.22
C ARG A 70 1.51 11.31 -7.11
N ASN A 71 2.84 11.32 -7.29
CA ASN A 71 3.51 10.30 -8.09
C ASN A 71 3.31 8.90 -7.49
N ALA A 72 3.52 8.76 -6.18
CA ALA A 72 3.44 7.49 -5.48
C ALA A 72 2.04 6.85 -5.55
N LYS A 73 0.96 7.64 -5.62
CA LYS A 73 -0.42 7.10 -5.76
C LYS A 73 -0.83 6.93 -7.22
N VAL A 74 -0.60 7.94 -8.04
CA VAL A 74 -1.27 8.09 -9.35
C VAL A 74 -0.49 7.43 -10.49
N GLN A 75 0.83 7.28 -10.38
CA GLN A 75 1.65 6.77 -11.49
C GLN A 75 1.18 5.38 -11.94
N ARG A 76 0.92 4.49 -10.97
CA ARG A 76 0.42 3.14 -11.23
C ARG A 76 -0.31 2.62 -9.97
N PRO A 77 -1.59 2.96 -9.76
CA PRO A 77 -2.29 2.62 -8.52
C PRO A 77 -2.49 1.12 -8.28
N SER A 78 -2.38 0.28 -9.32
CA SER A 78 -2.63 -1.17 -9.25
C SER A 78 -1.39 -2.02 -8.95
N VAL A 79 -0.31 -1.43 -8.47
CA VAL A 79 0.90 -2.17 -8.03
C VAL A 79 1.11 -2.02 -6.53
N CYS A 80 1.68 -3.07 -5.93
CA CYS A 80 1.91 -3.21 -4.49
C CYS A 80 2.91 -2.23 -3.86
N ASN A 81 3.46 -1.30 -4.64
CA ASN A 81 4.32 -0.24 -4.12
C ASN A 81 3.69 1.15 -4.23
N ALA A 82 2.44 1.24 -4.71
CA ALA A 82 1.69 2.49 -4.68
C ALA A 82 1.39 2.86 -3.22
N VAL A 83 1.48 4.15 -2.88
CA VAL A 83 1.17 4.59 -1.51
C VAL A 83 -0.31 4.34 -1.20
N GLU A 84 -0.57 3.77 -0.03
CA GLU A 84 -1.93 3.51 0.46
C GLU A 84 -2.27 4.41 1.65
N THR A 85 -1.27 4.77 2.48
CA THR A 85 -1.45 5.64 3.64
C THR A 85 -0.48 6.82 3.64
N LEU A 86 -1.02 8.03 3.76
CA LEU A 86 -0.27 9.26 3.99
C LEU A 86 -0.39 9.67 5.45
N LEU A 87 0.74 9.72 6.15
CA LEU A 87 0.85 10.24 7.50
C LEU A 87 1.46 11.64 7.46
N VAL A 88 0.81 12.61 8.08
CA VAL A 88 1.29 14.01 8.08
C VAL A 88 1.51 14.49 9.50
N HIS A 89 2.70 14.98 9.78
CA HIS A 89 2.99 15.57 11.08
C HIS A 89 2.13 16.81 11.32
N SER A 90 1.58 16.94 12.53
CA SER A 90 0.62 18.00 12.87
C SER A 90 1.18 19.40 12.68
N ALA A 91 2.45 19.61 12.99
CA ALA A 91 3.15 20.89 12.75
C ALA A 91 3.29 21.26 11.26
N ALA A 92 3.13 20.31 10.33
CA ALA A 92 3.17 20.55 8.90
C ALA A 92 1.78 20.62 8.26
N ALA A 93 0.76 20.01 8.89
CA ALA A 93 -0.53 19.73 8.27
C ALA A 93 -1.19 20.95 7.62
N ASP A 94 -1.37 22.05 8.36
CA ASP A 94 -2.02 23.26 7.82
C ASP A 94 -1.23 23.90 6.67
N ARG A 95 0.10 23.71 6.66
CA ARG A 95 0.99 24.27 5.64
C ARG A 95 0.97 23.44 4.36
N ILE A 96 1.08 22.11 4.46
CA ILE A 96 1.34 21.26 3.29
C ILE A 96 0.14 20.43 2.83
N LEU A 97 -0.71 20.00 3.76
CA LEU A 97 -1.74 19.01 3.46
C LEU A 97 -2.80 19.54 2.47
N PRO A 98 -3.28 20.80 2.56
CA PRO A 98 -4.24 21.32 1.58
C PRO A 98 -3.76 21.19 0.12
N ALA A 99 -2.50 21.55 -0.17
CA ALA A 99 -1.94 21.46 -1.51
C ALA A 99 -1.83 20.01 -2.01
N VAL A 100 -1.44 19.08 -1.12
CA VAL A 100 -1.37 17.65 -1.43
C VAL A 100 -2.76 17.08 -1.72
N LEU A 101 -3.75 17.42 -0.90
CA LEU A 101 -5.14 16.99 -1.08
C LEU A 101 -5.71 17.47 -2.41
N THR A 102 -5.55 18.75 -2.73
CA THR A 102 -5.99 19.30 -4.03
C THR A 102 -5.35 18.54 -5.20
N ALA A 103 -4.04 18.30 -5.16
CA ALA A 103 -3.34 17.58 -6.22
C ALA A 103 -3.80 16.12 -6.39
N LEU A 104 -4.19 15.46 -5.30
CA LEU A 104 -4.76 14.12 -5.32
C LEU A 104 -6.19 14.13 -5.88
N THR A 105 -7.06 15.02 -5.39
CA THR A 105 -8.44 15.15 -5.86
C THR A 105 -8.51 15.53 -7.34
N ASP A 106 -7.66 16.46 -7.80
CA ASP A 106 -7.56 16.84 -9.22
C ASP A 106 -7.11 15.66 -10.11
N ALA A 107 -6.39 14.70 -9.54
CA ALA A 107 -6.00 13.46 -10.21
C ALA A 107 -7.07 12.35 -10.13
N GLY A 108 -8.23 12.63 -9.53
CA GLY A 108 -9.33 11.68 -9.36
C GLY A 108 -9.14 10.70 -8.21
N VAL A 109 -8.30 11.03 -7.24
CA VAL A 109 -8.10 10.19 -6.03
C VAL A 109 -9.19 10.46 -5.01
N THR A 110 -9.83 9.39 -4.54
CA THR A 110 -10.70 9.40 -3.37
C THR A 110 -9.84 9.42 -2.11
N VAL A 111 -10.00 10.46 -1.29
CA VAL A 111 -9.27 10.59 -0.02
C VAL A 111 -10.14 10.08 1.11
N HIS A 112 -9.61 9.14 1.90
CA HIS A 112 -10.17 8.67 3.17
C HIS A 112 -9.40 9.36 4.30
N ALA A 113 -10.02 10.28 5.02
CA ALA A 113 -9.34 11.16 5.96
C ALA A 113 -9.77 10.93 7.41
N ASP A 114 -8.84 11.03 8.35
CA ASP A 114 -9.17 11.11 9.78
C ASP A 114 -9.89 12.42 10.13
N ASP A 115 -10.44 12.51 11.34
CA ASP A 115 -11.19 13.69 11.81
C ASP A 115 -10.41 15.01 11.70
N ARG A 116 -9.07 14.96 11.72
CA ARG A 116 -8.23 16.16 11.63
C ARG A 116 -8.01 16.55 10.18
N ALA A 117 -7.70 15.61 9.31
CA ALA A 117 -7.52 15.82 7.89
C ALA A 117 -8.84 16.19 7.19
N LEU A 118 -9.98 15.66 7.64
CA LEU A 118 -11.32 16.03 7.14
C LEU A 118 -11.61 17.52 7.27
N ARG A 119 -11.08 18.19 8.30
CA ARG A 119 -11.24 19.65 8.45
C ARG A 119 -10.53 20.45 7.37
N LEU A 120 -9.54 19.85 6.72
CA LEU A 120 -8.74 20.43 5.63
C LEU A 120 -9.19 19.94 4.25
N ALA A 121 -9.90 18.80 4.18
CA ALA A 121 -10.55 18.26 2.99
C ALA A 121 -12.02 17.93 3.27
N PRO A 122 -12.94 18.91 3.20
CA PRO A 122 -14.36 18.66 3.49
C PRO A 122 -15.04 17.70 2.49
N ASP A 123 -14.47 17.52 1.30
CA ASP A 123 -14.97 16.58 0.28
C ASP A 123 -14.39 15.16 0.43
N ALA A 124 -13.50 14.92 1.41
CA ALA A 124 -12.96 13.60 1.69
C ALA A 124 -13.97 12.71 2.43
N VAL A 125 -13.79 11.40 2.30
CA VAL A 125 -14.58 10.40 3.01
C VAL A 125 -13.96 10.19 4.39
N PRO A 126 -14.74 10.02 5.47
CA PRO A 126 -14.19 9.64 6.77
C PRO A 126 -13.50 8.28 6.72
N ALA A 127 -12.23 8.23 7.12
CA ALA A 127 -11.48 6.99 7.24
C ALA A 127 -12.00 6.13 8.39
N THR A 128 -12.03 4.83 8.16
CA THR A 128 -12.35 3.79 9.13
C THR A 128 -11.08 3.07 9.60
N GLU A 129 -11.22 2.21 10.60
CA GLU A 129 -10.10 1.38 11.07
C GLU A 129 -9.61 0.38 9.99
N GLU A 130 -10.51 -0.05 9.10
CA GLU A 130 -10.20 -0.99 8.02
C GLU A 130 -9.35 -0.33 6.92
N ASP A 131 -9.58 0.95 6.65
CA ASP A 131 -8.85 1.70 5.61
C ASP A 131 -7.34 1.74 5.90
N TRP A 132 -6.93 1.78 7.17
CA TRP A 132 -5.51 1.78 7.54
C TRP A 132 -4.78 0.48 7.16
N ALA A 133 -5.51 -0.64 7.11
CA ALA A 133 -4.96 -1.96 6.77
C ALA A 133 -5.21 -2.37 5.31
N THR A 134 -5.89 -1.54 4.53
CA THR A 134 -6.36 -1.88 3.18
C THR A 134 -5.33 -1.52 2.13
N GLU A 135 -5.01 -2.48 1.25
CA GLU A 135 -4.31 -2.22 -0.01
C GLU A 135 -5.36 -1.98 -1.10
N HIS A 136 -5.60 -0.73 -1.45
CA HIS A 136 -6.73 -0.37 -2.31
C HIS A 136 -6.53 -0.81 -3.77
N MET A 137 -5.30 -0.82 -4.28
CA MET A 137 -4.98 -1.09 -5.70
C MET A 137 -5.73 -0.19 -6.69
N SER A 138 -6.21 0.96 -6.23
CA SER A 138 -7.05 1.93 -6.95
C SER A 138 -6.61 3.37 -6.63
N LEU A 139 -7.33 4.35 -7.19
CA LEU A 139 -7.15 5.76 -6.85
C LEU A 139 -7.85 6.09 -5.53
N ASP A 140 -7.48 5.38 -4.48
CA ASP A 140 -7.92 5.60 -3.10
C ASP A 140 -6.68 5.73 -2.21
N ILE A 141 -6.72 6.64 -1.24
CA ILE A 141 -5.64 6.83 -0.27
C ILE A 141 -6.20 7.23 1.09
N SER A 142 -5.62 6.67 2.15
CA SER A 142 -5.92 6.98 3.53
C SER A 142 -4.99 8.08 4.05
N VAL A 143 -5.51 9.06 4.79
CA VAL A 143 -4.76 10.23 5.28
C VAL A 143 -4.99 10.41 6.77
N LYS A 144 -3.90 10.45 7.54
CA LYS A 144 -3.92 10.65 8.99
C LYS A 144 -2.97 11.76 9.42
N ILE A 145 -3.41 12.62 10.34
CA ILE A 145 -2.53 13.59 11.00
C ILE A 145 -2.01 13.00 12.32
N VAL A 146 -0.70 12.92 12.46
CA VAL A 146 0.02 12.39 13.62
C VAL A 146 0.76 13.49 14.35
N ASP A 147 0.94 13.38 15.66
CA ASP A 147 1.58 14.41 16.50
C ASP A 147 3.08 14.19 16.71
N SER A 148 3.64 13.08 16.24
CA SER A 148 5.06 12.78 16.35
C SER A 148 5.53 11.72 15.36
N LEU A 149 6.86 11.64 15.16
CA LEU A 149 7.49 10.55 14.44
C LEU A 149 7.22 9.18 15.10
N ASP A 150 7.19 9.12 16.43
CA ASP A 150 6.92 7.88 17.17
C ASP A 150 5.51 7.35 16.89
N GLU A 151 4.51 8.24 16.81
CA GLU A 151 3.15 7.86 16.40
C GLU A 151 3.11 7.36 14.95
N ALA A 152 3.82 8.03 14.04
CA ALA A 152 3.91 7.58 12.65
C ALA A 152 4.53 6.18 12.55
N ILE A 153 5.63 5.93 13.27
CA ILE A 153 6.29 4.63 13.32
C ILE A 153 5.36 3.58 13.94
N ALA A 154 4.63 3.91 15.00
CA ALA A 154 3.68 3.00 15.63
C ALA A 154 2.54 2.62 14.67
N HIS A 155 2.04 3.59 13.89
CA HIS A 155 1.04 3.36 12.86
C HIS A 155 1.58 2.42 11.77
N ILE A 156 2.75 2.73 11.21
CA ILE A 156 3.40 1.89 10.17
C ILE A 156 3.62 0.48 10.69
N ARG A 157 4.15 0.31 11.91
CA ARG A 157 4.36 -1.03 12.50
C ARG A 157 3.08 -1.83 12.66
N ARG A 158 1.95 -1.16 12.86
CA ARG A 158 0.66 -1.81 13.07
C ARG A 158 0.03 -2.26 11.76
N TYR A 159 0.10 -1.44 10.70
CA TYR A 159 -0.67 -1.67 9.49
C TYR A 159 0.14 -2.00 8.24
N SER A 160 1.44 -1.68 8.21
CA SER A 160 2.27 -1.99 7.06
C SER A 160 2.44 -3.49 6.87
N THR A 161 2.46 -3.91 5.61
CA THR A 161 2.85 -5.25 5.17
C THR A 161 4.36 -5.39 5.00
N GLN A 162 5.14 -4.41 5.47
CA GLN A 162 6.60 -4.35 5.39
C GLN A 162 7.15 -4.35 3.96
N HIS A 163 6.39 -3.75 3.03
CA HIS A 163 6.80 -3.60 1.64
C HIS A 163 7.74 -2.42 1.44
N THR A 164 7.22 -1.18 1.59
CA THR A 164 7.95 0.08 1.44
C THR A 164 7.50 1.07 2.50
#